data_AF-A0A941NCN0-F1
#
_entry.id   AF-A0A941NCN0-F1
#
_cell.length_a   1.000
_cell.length_b   1.000
_cell.length_c   1.000
_cell.angle_alpha   90.00
_cell.angle_beta   90.00
_cell.angle_gamma   90.00
#
_symmetry.space_group_name_H-M   'P 1'
#
loop_
_entity.id
_entity.type
_entity.pdbx_description
1 polymer ?
#
loop_
_entity_poly.entity_id
_entity_poly.type
_entity_poly.pdbx_seq_one_letter_code
_entity_poly.pdbx_strand_id
1 'polypeptide(L)'
;MAMHPMEQFEVKPLIEHPLFQIGGHDIYFTNQSLFMVIVVAVASLFFTLAMSGKRMVPSRTQSMAEISYEFVANMIHSSVGEDGLKFFPFIFTTFV
;
A
#
# COMPACT_ATOMS: atom_id res chain seq x y z
N MET A 1 -34.39 -10.93 5.89
CA MET A 1 -33.51 -10.66 4.74
C MET A 1 -32.17 -11.30 5.04
N ALA A 2 -31.84 -12.41 4.39
CA ALA A 2 -30.52 -13.01 4.53
C ALA A 2 -29.53 -12.19 3.69
N MET A 3 -28.50 -11.61 4.31
CA MET A 3 -27.41 -10.99 3.57
C MET A 3 -26.71 -12.09 2.77
N HIS A 4 -26.68 -11.96 1.45
CA HIS A 4 -25.95 -12.93 0.63
C HIS A 4 -24.44 -12.68 0.84
N PRO A 5 -23.64 -13.68 1.28
CA PRO A 5 -22.26 -13.45 1.71
C PRO A 5 -21.34 -12.78 0.67
N MET A 6 -21.70 -12.83 -0.61
CA MET A 6 -20.94 -12.24 -1.72
C MET A 6 -21.20 -10.75 -1.95
N GLU A 7 -22.28 -10.19 -1.41
CA GLU A 7 -22.64 -8.76 -1.63
C GLU A 7 -21.55 -7.80 -1.14
N GLN A 8 -20.80 -8.17 -0.09
CA GLN A 8 -19.72 -7.36 0.46
C GLN A 8 -18.51 -7.20 -0.49
N PHE A 9 -18.38 -8.05 -1.50
CA PHE A 9 -17.27 -8.04 -2.47
C PHE A 9 -17.66 -7.45 -3.82
N GLU A 10 -18.88 -6.96 -3.95
CA GLU A 10 -19.36 -6.39 -5.20
C GLU A 10 -18.62 -5.07 -5.52
N VAL A 11 -18.08 -4.98 -6.73
CA VAL A 11 -17.42 -3.77 -7.21
C VAL A 11 -18.46 -2.85 -7.83
N LYS A 12 -18.60 -1.65 -7.25
CA LYS A 12 -19.62 -0.67 -7.65
C LYS A 12 -18.97 0.62 -8.10
N PRO A 13 -19.42 1.23 -9.20
CA PRO A 13 -19.03 2.59 -9.55
C PRO A 13 -19.53 3.54 -8.45
N LEU A 14 -18.67 4.47 -8.03
CA LEU A 14 -19.00 5.52 -7.07
C LEU A 14 -19.49 6.80 -7.77
N ILE A 15 -19.20 6.93 -9.06
CA ILE A 15 -19.56 8.07 -9.90
C ILE A 15 -20.34 7.50 -11.09
N GLU A 16 -21.47 8.14 -11.42
CA GLU A 16 -22.36 7.69 -12.50
C GLU A 16 -21.74 7.83 -13.89
N HIS A 17 -20.84 8.80 -14.06
CA HIS A 17 -20.13 9.04 -15.32
C HIS A 17 -18.74 8.39 -15.32
N PRO A 18 -18.29 7.89 -16.48
CA PRO A 18 -16.93 7.36 -16.61
C PRO A 18 -15.89 8.47 -16.42
N LEU A 19 -14.76 8.14 -15.81
CA LEU A 19 -13.63 9.05 -15.63
C LEU A 19 -12.99 9.38 -16.97
N PHE A 20 -12.78 8.36 -17.80
CA PHE A 20 -12.17 8.46 -19.12
C PHE A 20 -12.45 7.18 -19.92
N GLN A 21 -12.17 7.22 -21.21
CA GLN A 21 -12.31 6.09 -22.12
C GLN A 21 -10.93 5.62 -22.62
N ILE A 22 -10.66 4.32 -22.55
CA ILE A 22 -9.46 3.71 -23.14
C ILE A 22 -9.90 2.63 -24.12
N GLY A 23 -9.53 2.77 -25.40
CA GLY A 23 -9.81 1.75 -26.41
C GLY A 23 -11.30 1.50 -26.66
N GLY A 24 -12.17 2.47 -26.39
CA GLY A 24 -13.62 2.33 -26.47
C GLY A 24 -14.28 1.73 -25.22
N HIS A 25 -13.53 1.50 -24.15
CA HIS A 25 -14.05 1.06 -22.86
C HIS A 25 -14.12 2.21 -21.85
N ASP A 26 -15.28 2.32 -21.21
CA ASP A 26 -15.54 3.27 -20.12
C ASP A 26 -14.86 2.82 -18.82
N ILE A 27 -14.00 3.67 -18.26
CA ILE A 27 -13.32 3.41 -16.99
C ILE A 27 -14.00 4.21 -15.88
N TYR A 28 -14.53 3.50 -14.89
CA TYR A 28 -15.24 4.08 -13.75
C TYR A 28 -14.37 4.13 -12.50
N PHE A 29 -14.59 5.16 -11.68
CA PHE A 29 -14.08 5.17 -10.32
C PHE A 29 -14.95 4.29 -9.43
N THR A 30 -14.39 3.22 -8.88
CA THR A 30 -15.13 2.22 -8.09
C THR A 30 -14.80 2.27 -6.61
N ASN A 31 -15.61 1.60 -5.77
CA ASN A 31 -15.29 1.35 -4.36
C ASN A 31 -13.90 0.72 -4.18
N GLN A 32 -13.56 -0.27 -5.00
CA GLN A 32 -12.22 -0.89 -5.00
C GLN A 32 -11.12 0.14 -5.31
N SER A 33 -11.32 0.99 -6.32
CA SER A 33 -10.35 2.02 -6.71
C SER A 33 -10.14 3.04 -5.58
N LEU A 34 -11.22 3.42 -4.88
CA LEU A 34 -11.15 4.29 -3.71
C LEU A 34 -10.28 3.68 -2.61
N PHE A 35 -10.49 2.41 -2.27
CA PHE A 35 -9.67 1.75 -1.25
C PHE A 35 -8.21 1.64 -1.66
N MET A 36 -7.90 1.39 -2.94
CA MET A 36 -6.52 1.40 -3.43
C MET A 36 -5.84 2.76 -3.23
N VAL A 37 -6.55 3.86 -3.52
CA VAL A 37 -6.04 5.22 -3.28
C VAL A 37 -5.84 5.48 -1.78
N ILE A 38 -6.79 5.07 -0.94
CA ILE A 38 -6.69 5.21 0.52
C ILE A 38 -5.47 4.46 1.05
N VAL A 39 -5.23 3.23 0.61
CA VAL A 39 -4.07 2.43 1.03
C VAL A 39 -2.77 3.16 0.68
N VAL A 40 -2.61 3.61 -0.57
CA VAL A 40 -1.39 4.34 -1.00
C VAL A 40 -1.22 5.64 -0.21
N ALA A 41 -2.30 6.40 0.01
CA ALA A 41 -2.26 7.65 0.74
C ALA A 41 -1.88 7.44 2.22
N VAL A 42 -2.49 6.45 2.89
CA VAL A 42 -2.22 6.13 4.28
C VAL A 42 -0.81 5.59 4.46
N ALA A 43 -0.36 4.67 3.61
CA ALA A 43 1.00 4.14 3.65
C ALA A 43 2.03 5.26 3.45
N SER A 44 1.85 6.09 2.41
CA SER A 44 2.75 7.21 2.11
C SER A 44 2.80 8.21 3.27
N LEU A 45 1.64 8.57 3.82
CA LEU A 45 1.55 9.50 4.95
C LEU A 45 2.22 8.91 6.20
N PHE A 46 1.93 7.64 6.52
CA PHE A 46 2.51 6.95 7.67
C PHE A 46 4.04 6.96 7.60
N PHE A 47 4.63 6.49 6.50
CA PHE A 47 6.08 6.43 6.38
C PHE A 47 6.74 7.81 6.32
N THR A 48 6.10 8.79 5.66
CA THR A 48 6.60 10.17 5.62
C THR A 48 6.64 10.78 7.02
N LEU A 49 5.57 10.62 7.80
CA LEU A 49 5.50 11.15 9.17
C LEU A 49 6.42 10.38 10.12
N ALA A 50 6.46 9.05 10.03
CA ALA A 50 7.31 8.21 10.87
C ALA A 50 8.80 8.53 10.71
N MET A 51 9.25 8.84 9.49
CA MET A 51 10.66 9.14 9.18
C MET A 51 11.04 10.63 9.33
N SER A 52 10.06 11.52 9.52
CA SER A 52 10.32 12.97 9.58
C SER A 52 11.17 13.43 10.77
N GLY A 53 11.05 12.75 11.92
CA GLY A 53 11.63 13.21 13.18
C GLY A 53 13.15 12.99 13.33
N LYS A 54 13.75 12.09 12.54
CA LYS A 54 15.19 11.72 12.54
C LYS A 54 15.83 11.68 13.94
N ARG A 55 15.11 11.15 14.94
CA ARG A 55 15.59 11.12 16.33
C ARG A 55 16.55 9.96 16.52
N MET A 56 17.60 10.18 17.30
CA MET A 56 18.54 9.13 17.71
C MET A 56 17.89 8.08 18.62
N VAL A 57 17.00 8.52 19.52
CA VAL A 57 16.11 7.61 20.27
C VAL A 57 14.75 7.64 19.57
N PRO A 58 14.33 6.54 18.93
CA PRO A 58 13.15 6.55 18.08
C PRO A 58 11.87 6.67 18.91
N SER A 59 10.88 7.37 18.36
CA SER A 59 9.51 7.29 18.89
C SER A 59 8.83 6.02 18.43
N ARG A 60 7.70 5.69 19.07
CA ARG A 60 6.86 4.54 18.71
C ARG A 60 6.59 4.43 17.20
N THR A 61 6.23 5.52 16.54
CA THR A 61 5.97 5.56 15.09
C THR A 61 7.21 5.36 14.23
N GLN A 62 8.35 5.95 14.62
CA GLN A 62 9.64 5.75 13.95
C GLN A 62 10.08 4.29 14.11
N SER A 63 10.00 3.73 15.31
CA SER A 63 10.31 2.32 15.58
C SER A 63 9.47 1.36 14.75
N MET A 64 8.17 1.61 14.58
CA MET A 64 7.33 0.76 13.72
C MET A 64 7.83 0.74 12.27
N ALA A 65 8.23 1.89 11.74
CA ALA A 65 8.73 1.99 10.38
C ALA A 65 10.15 1.42 10.23
N GLU A 66 11.02 1.61 11.22
CA GLU A 66 12.36 0.99 11.28
C GLU A 66 12.27 -0.54 11.34
N ILE A 67 11.42 -1.09 12.21
CA ILE A 67 11.21 -2.55 12.31
C ILE A 67 10.69 -3.12 10.98
N SER A 68 9.78 -2.42 10.31
CA SER A 68 9.26 -2.84 9.00
C SER A 68 10.36 -2.87 7.94
N TYR A 69 11.23 -1.84 7.93
CA TYR A 69 12.39 -1.78 7.04
C TYR A 69 13.38 -2.92 7.32
N GLU A 70 13.78 -3.09 8.57
CA GLU A 70 14.74 -4.12 8.99
C GLU A 70 14.22 -5.52 8.69
N PHE A 71 12.93 -5.78 8.93
CA PHE A 71 12.31 -7.06 8.60
C PHE A 71 12.48 -7.42 7.12
N VAL A 72 12.14 -6.50 6.22
CA VAL A 72 12.25 -6.73 4.77
C VAL A 72 13.71 -6.81 4.33
N ALA A 73 14.58 -5.93 4.84
CA ALA A 73 16.00 -5.92 4.49
C ALA A 73 16.70 -7.22 4.92
N ASN A 74 16.44 -7.68 6.15
CA ASN A 74 17.00 -8.93 6.67
C ASN A 74 16.45 -10.15 5.91
N MET A 75 15.17 -10.15 5.53
CA MET A 75 14.59 -11.20 4.69
C MET A 75 15.29 -11.28 3.33
N ILE A 76 15.47 -10.14 2.65
CA ILE A 76 16.15 -10.10 1.35
C ILE A 76 17.59 -10.57 1.50
N HIS A 77 18.31 -10.05 2.49
CA HIS A 77 19.70 -10.40 2.75
C HIS A 77 19.87 -11.90 3.04
N SER A 78 19.01 -12.48 3.87
CA SER A 78 19.06 -13.92 4.18
C SER A 78 18.64 -14.82 3.02
N SER A 79 17.83 -14.32 2.09
CA SER A 79 17.33 -15.12 0.96
C SER A 79 18.21 -15.02 -0.29
N VAL A 80 18.76 -13.84 -0.60
CA VAL A 80 19.45 -13.55 -1.88
C VAL A 80 20.79 -12.82 -1.66
N GLY A 81 21.15 -12.45 -0.42
CA GLY A 81 22.35 -11.69 -0.11
C GLY A 81 22.23 -10.19 -0.39
N GLU A 82 23.34 -9.46 -0.26
CA GLU A 82 23.36 -7.99 -0.43
C GLU A 82 22.93 -7.53 -1.83
N ASP A 83 23.30 -8.26 -2.88
CA ASP A 83 22.91 -7.94 -4.26
C ASP A 83 21.39 -7.92 -4.47
N GLY A 84 20.62 -8.57 -3.58
CA GLY A 84 19.16 -8.56 -3.58
C GLY A 84 18.57 -7.21 -3.14
N LEU A 85 19.30 -6.41 -2.36
CA LEU A 85 18.80 -5.13 -1.82
C LEU A 85 18.52 -4.09 -2.90
N LYS A 86 19.03 -4.25 -4.13
CA LYS A 86 18.62 -3.42 -5.28
C LYS A 86 17.12 -3.53 -5.61
N PHE A 87 16.50 -4.65 -5.25
CA PHE A 87 15.05 -4.87 -5.39
C PHE A 87 14.27 -4.50 -4.12
N PHE A 88 14.93 -3.97 -3.09
CA PHE A 88 14.30 -3.61 -1.83
C PHE A 88 13.05 -2.76 -2.02
N PRO A 89 13.03 -1.66 -2.82
CA PRO A 89 11.83 -0.84 -2.95
C PRO A 89 10.62 -1.63 -3.45
N PHE A 90 10.82 -2.50 -4.45
CA PHE A 90 9.75 -3.32 -5.01
C PHE A 90 9.23 -4.36 -4.00
N ILE A 91 10.14 -5.06 -3.34
CA ILE A 91 9.78 -6.08 -2.34
C ILE A 91 9.08 -5.42 -1.15
N PHE A 92 9.60 -4.28 -0.67
CA PHE A 92 9.01 -3.51 0.42
C PHE A 92 7.57 -3.10 0.14
N THR A 93 7.27 -2.62 -1.08
CA THR A 93 5.88 -2.29 -1.49
C THR A 93 4.94 -3.48 -1.58
N THR A 94 5.45 -4.71 -1.58
CA THR A 94 4.60 -5.92 -1.55
C THR A 94 4.16 -6.25 -0.12
N PHE A 95 4.92 -5.81 0.89
CA PHE A 95 4.59 -6.01 2.31
C PHE A 95 3.72 -4.91 2.90
N VAL A 96 3.91 -3.69 2.43
CA VAL A 96 3.19 -2.47 2.88
C VAL A 96 1.88 -2.32 2.14
#